data_AF-W1YKJ7-F1
#
_entry.id   AF-W1YKJ7-F1
#
_cell.length_a   1.000
_cell.length_b   1.000
_cell.length_c   1.000
_cell.angle_alpha   90.00
_cell.angle_beta   90.00
_cell.angle_gamma   90.00
#
_symmetry.space_group_name_H-M   'P 1'
#
loop_
_entity.id
_entity.type
_entity.pdbx_description
1 polymer ?
#
loop_
_entity_poly.entity_id
_entity_poly.type
_entity_poly.pdbx_seq_one_letter_code
_entity_poly.pdbx_strand_id
1 'polypeptide(L)'
;NSEYAKAWTELLSSASLYNLIKNEGYRIIFFPHANMQPYISEFNLPEHISIQSHYDGSIQSLFKRSKIMITDYSSVAFEMAY
;
A
#
# COMPACT_ATOMS: atom_id res chain seq x y z
N ASN A 1 -6.80 10.35 -14.67
CA ASN A 1 -5.89 9.63 -13.74
C ASN A 1 -4.73 10.51 -13.36
N SER A 2 -4.62 10.84 -12.06
CA SER A 2 -3.51 11.60 -11.49
C SER A 2 -2.19 10.83 -11.60
N GLU A 3 -1.07 11.55 -11.48
CA GLU A 3 0.27 10.93 -11.42
C GLU A 3 0.39 9.94 -10.25
N TYR A 4 -0.17 10.31 -9.08
CA TYR A 4 -0.27 9.43 -7.91
C TYR A 4 -0.93 8.08 -8.26
N ALA A 5 -2.11 8.11 -8.87
CA ALA A 5 -2.85 6.89 -9.17
C ALA A 5 -2.10 6.00 -10.18
N LYS A 6 -1.44 6.60 -11.18
CA LYS A 6 -0.63 5.87 -12.17
C LYS A 6 0.57 5.21 -11.50
N ALA A 7 1.36 5.96 -10.75
CA ALA A 7 2.57 5.46 -10.10
C ALA A 7 2.29 4.30 -9.15
N TRP A 8 1.26 4.42 -8.29
CA TRP A 8 0.88 3.34 -7.39
C TRP A 8 0.32 2.11 -8.13
N THR A 9 -0.49 2.31 -9.17
CA THR A 9 -1.00 1.18 -9.96
C THR A 9 0.12 0.43 -10.68
N GLU A 10 1.08 1.16 -11.27
CA GLU A 10 2.25 0.57 -11.94
C GLU A 10 3.14 -0.22 -10.95
N LEU A 11 3.41 0.35 -9.78
CA LEU A 11 4.18 -0.34 -8.73
C LEU A 11 3.48 -1.61 -8.25
N LEU A 12 2.20 -1.49 -7.85
CA LEU A 12 1.43 -2.61 -7.27
C LEU A 12 1.09 -3.70 -8.29
N SER A 13 1.10 -3.37 -9.59
CA SER A 13 0.89 -4.33 -10.68
C SER A 13 2.19 -4.88 -11.27
N SER A 14 3.34 -4.51 -10.72
CA SER A 14 4.64 -4.93 -11.24
C SER A 14 4.89 -6.42 -11.04
N ALA A 15 5.20 -7.13 -12.12
CA ALA A 15 5.61 -8.53 -12.08
C ALA A 15 6.90 -8.75 -11.26
N SER A 16 7.83 -7.78 -11.26
CA SER A 16 9.06 -7.89 -10.47
C SER A 16 8.77 -7.81 -8.97
N LEU A 17 7.89 -6.90 -8.56
CA LEU A 17 7.46 -6.78 -7.16
C LEU A 17 6.70 -8.05 -6.73
N TYR A 18 5.77 -8.54 -7.55
CA TYR A 18 5.03 -9.76 -7.27
C TYR A 18 5.95 -10.96 -7.04
N ASN A 19 6.92 -11.18 -7.94
CA ASN A 19 7.85 -12.30 -7.83
C ASN A 19 8.74 -12.18 -6.58
N LEU A 20 9.22 -10.98 -6.26
CA LEU A 20 10.01 -10.73 -5.06
C LEU A 20 9.22 -11.07 -3.78
N ILE A 21 8.02 -10.51 -3.64
CA ILE A 21 7.15 -10.70 -2.47
C ILE A 21 6.75 -12.17 -2.31
N LYS A 22 6.45 -12.85 -3.42
CA LYS A 22 6.11 -14.28 -3.42
C LYS A 22 7.29 -15.15 -2.96
N ASN A 23 8.49 -14.91 -3.48
CA ASN A 23 9.68 -15.70 -3.15
C ASN A 23 10.09 -15.53 -1.68
N GLU A 24 9.93 -14.33 -1.14
CA GLU A 24 10.27 -13.99 0.24
C GLU A 24 9.14 -14.31 1.24
N GLY A 25 7.98 -14.78 0.77
CA GLY A 25 6.83 -15.13 1.61
C GLY A 25 6.14 -13.93 2.26
N TYR A 26 6.25 -12.74 1.66
CA TYR A 26 5.56 -11.54 2.12
C TYR A 26 4.15 -11.43 1.55
N ARG A 27 3.35 -10.53 2.16
CA ARG A 27 2.06 -10.06 1.64
C ARG A 27 2.10 -8.55 1.57
N ILE A 28 1.44 -7.97 0.56
CA ILE A 28 1.32 -6.52 0.43
C ILE A 28 -0.05 -6.09 0.95
N ILE A 29 -0.03 -5.08 1.82
CA ILE A 29 -1.22 -4.31 2.20
C ILE A 29 -1.06 -2.92 1.60
N PHE A 30 -2.01 -2.50 0.77
CA PHE A 30 -2.09 -1.14 0.28
C PHE A 30 -3.07 -0.35 1.15
N PHE A 31 -2.55 0.69 1.80
CA PHE A 31 -3.31 1.60 2.65
C PHE A 31 -3.27 3.00 2.02
N PRO A 32 -4.20 3.35 1.13
CA PRO A 32 -4.19 4.66 0.46
C PRO A 32 -4.45 5.78 1.46
N HIS A 33 -3.91 6.98 1.15
CA HIS A 33 -4.20 8.20 1.91
C HIS A 33 -5.70 8.41 2.08
N ALA A 34 -6.11 9.03 3.20
CA ALA A 34 -7.54 9.22 3.52
C ALA A 34 -8.33 9.88 2.38
N ASN A 35 -7.74 10.87 1.71
CA ASN A 35 -8.37 11.57 0.57
C ASN A 35 -8.50 10.69 -0.69
N MET A 36 -7.72 9.61 -0.79
CA MET A 36 -7.73 8.66 -1.90
C MET A 36 -8.64 7.46 -1.65
N GLN A 37 -8.96 7.16 -0.39
CA GLN A 37 -9.82 6.03 -0.02
C GLN A 37 -11.19 6.02 -0.74
N PRO A 38 -11.89 7.15 -0.95
CA PRO A 38 -13.16 7.16 -1.69
C PRO A 38 -13.03 6.70 -3.15
N TYR A 39 -11.85 6.81 -3.74
CA TYR A 39 -11.58 6.49 -5.14
C TYR A 39 -10.96 5.11 -5.33
N ILE A 40 -10.81 4.32 -4.26
CA ILE A 40 -10.06 3.05 -4.32
C ILE A 40 -10.71 2.03 -5.26
N SER A 41 -12.03 2.07 -5.42
CA SER A 41 -12.77 1.22 -6.36
C SER A 41 -12.47 1.53 -7.82
N GLU A 42 -11.89 2.70 -8.12
CA GLU A 42 -11.46 3.06 -9.48
C GLU A 42 -10.08 2.49 -9.82
N PHE A 43 -9.34 1.98 -8.83
CA PHE A 43 -8.06 1.31 -9.07
C PHE A 43 -8.30 -0.14 -9.49
N ASN A 44 -7.72 -0.53 -10.63
CA ASN A 44 -7.66 -1.93 -11.06
C ASN A 44 -6.38 -2.57 -10.51
N LEU A 45 -6.43 -3.04 -9.25
CA LEU A 45 -5.29 -3.68 -8.59
C LEU A 45 -5.36 -5.20 -8.68
N PRO A 46 -4.21 -5.90 -8.75
CA PRO A 46 -4.18 -7.35 -8.70
C PRO A 46 -4.74 -7.93 -7.40
N GLU A 47 -5.35 -9.12 -7.47
CA GLU A 47 -5.97 -9.79 -6.30
C GLU A 47 -5.02 -10.07 -5.13
N HIS A 48 -3.71 -10.18 -5.40
CA HIS A 48 -2.71 -10.42 -4.35
C HIS A 48 -2.42 -9.19 -3.47
N ILE A 49 -2.96 -8.02 -3.83
CA ILE A 49 -2.85 -6.79 -3.05
C ILE A 49 -4.05 -6.68 -2.11
N SER A 50 -3.81 -6.76 -0.81
CA SER A 50 -4.86 -6.53 0.19
C SER A 50 -5.06 -5.02 0.38
N ILE A 51 -6.27 -4.53 0.17
CA ILE A 51 -6.59 -3.11 0.39
C ILE A 51 -7.12 -2.96 1.82
N GLN A 52 -6.61 -1.98 2.56
CA GLN A 52 -7.14 -1.59 3.87
C GLN A 52 -7.27 -0.07 3.97
N SER A 53 -8.10 0.39 4.88
CA SER A 53 -8.45 1.79 5.05
C SER A 53 -8.64 2.15 6.53
N HIS A 54 -8.93 3.42 6.82
CA HIS A 54 -9.26 3.84 8.18
C HIS A 54 -10.57 3.21 8.70
N TYR A 55 -11.40 2.64 7.82
CA TYR A 55 -12.61 1.90 8.22
C TYR A 55 -12.28 0.51 8.76
N ASP A 56 -11.15 -0.08 8.35
CA ASP A 56 -10.71 -1.42 8.76
C ASP A 56 -9.90 -1.39 10.06
N GLY A 57 -9.37 -0.21 10.43
CA GLY A 57 -8.69 0.01 11.69
C GLY A 57 -7.58 1.06 11.63
N SER A 58 -6.76 1.05 12.67
CA SER A 58 -5.63 1.98 12.82
C SER A 58 -4.42 1.55 11.99
N ILE A 59 -3.89 2.47 11.19
CA ILE A 59 -2.66 2.28 10.43
C ILE A 59 -1.45 1.98 11.33
N GLN A 60 -1.44 2.51 12.57
CA GLN A 60 -0.40 2.21 13.56
C GLN A 60 -0.35 0.72 13.93
N SER A 61 -1.48 0.00 13.83
CA SER A 61 -1.48 -1.45 14.01
C SER A 61 -0.81 -2.19 12.85
N LEU A 62 -0.80 -1.61 11.64
CA LEU A 62 -0.04 -2.13 10.52
C LEU A 62 1.45 -1.86 10.71
N PHE A 63 1.85 -0.65 11.13
CA PHE A 63 3.26 -0.32 11.38
C PHE A 63 3.93 -1.33 12.32
N LYS A 64 3.28 -1.67 13.44
CA LYS A 64 3.79 -2.65 14.42
C LYS A 64 3.96 -4.08 13.89
N ARG A 65 3.27 -4.45 12.81
CA ARG A 65 3.29 -5.83 12.25
C ARG A 65 4.00 -5.93 10.92
N SER A 66 4.29 -4.80 10.28
CA SER A 66 4.95 -4.72 8.99
C SER A 66 6.46 -4.76 9.17
N LYS A 67 7.16 -5.51 8.32
CA LYS A 67 8.62 -5.48 8.27
C LYS A 67 9.15 -4.30 7.45
N ILE A 68 8.38 -3.84 6.48
CA ILE A 68 8.75 -2.82 5.50
C ILE A 68 7.52 -1.95 5.23
N MET A 69 7.74 -0.64 5.08
CA MET A 69 6.76 0.30 4.57
C MET A 69 7.32 1.01 3.34
N ILE A 70 6.53 1.08 2.28
CA ILE A 70 6.80 1.93 1.12
C ILE A 70 5.82 3.11 1.22
N THR A 71 6.35 4.32 1.20
CA THR A 71 5.56 5.55 1.27
C THR A 71 6.09 6.56 0.27
N ASP A 72 5.26 7.54 -0.07
CA ASP A 72 5.67 8.76 -0.76
C ASP A 72 6.25 9.78 0.23
N TYR A 73 6.23 11.07 -0.11
CA TYR A 73 6.69 12.17 0.76
C TYR A 73 5.74 12.47 1.93
N SER A 74 5.18 11.43 2.55
CA SER A 74 4.28 11.54 3.69
C SER A 74 5.02 11.45 5.03
N SER A 75 4.51 12.19 6.01
CA SER A 75 5.01 12.18 7.39
C SER A 75 4.88 10.84 8.10
N VAL A 76 4.07 9.90 7.58
CA VAL A 76 3.92 8.55 8.14
C VAL A 76 5.25 7.79 8.17
N ALA A 77 6.22 8.18 7.33
CA ALA A 77 7.60 7.67 7.39
C ALA A 77 8.20 7.80 8.80
N PHE A 78 7.96 8.93 9.48
CA PHE A 78 8.46 9.17 10.82
C PHE A 78 7.72 8.33 11.87
N GLU A 79 6.43 8.08 11.68
CA GLU A 79 5.64 7.23 12.57
C GLU A 79 6.06 5.75 12.49
N MET A 80 6.37 5.24 11.29
CA MET A 80 6.85 3.87 11.11
C MET A 80 8.26 3.64 11.68
N ALA A 81 9.10 4.68 11.66
CA ALA A 81 10.47 4.59 12.14
C ALA A 81 10.60 4.57 13.67
N TYR A 82 9.50 4.89 14.38
CA TYR A 82 9.43 4.95 15.83
C TYR A 82 8.93 3.63 16.43
#